data_AF-T5KEG1-F1
#
_entry.id   AF-T5KEG1-F1
#
_cell.length_a   1.000
_cell.length_b   1.000
_cell.length_c   1.000
_cell.angle_alpha   90.00
_cell.angle_beta   90.00
_cell.angle_gamma   90.00
#
_symmetry.space_group_name_H-M   'P 1'
#
loop_
_entity.id
_entity.type
_entity.pdbx_description
1 polymer ?
#
loop_
_entity_poly.entity_id
_entity_poly.type
_entity_poly.pdbx_seq_one_letter_code
_entity_poly.pdbx_strand_id
1 'polypeptide(L)'
;MSTAIEASRHPAGAPQGRGGEFSPRRLTDPEGNLVEETTGSFLYPPDSFASYEEYIEFWESAPISDRVLSNASHAYRSWLQSAEDAYVRANWHRFDEDNQKTEKMLQRKLGANAQELNVASRQKLIDEFRQKYPAEVSPRHMRQVLRAHSIASYGGSIEDPAGQQRVLQYTVQMDGRTMSLDDIVDRYNPIEWADRALTEADLPVVDSLRYLAQANDQRDGYETGEPLVSPY
;
A
#
# COMPACT_ATOMS: atom_id res chain seq x y z
N MET A 1 34.97 -40.82 -5.75
CA MET A 1 33.69 -41.08 -6.44
C MET A 1 32.82 -41.99 -5.56
N SER A 2 31.73 -41.44 -5.01
CA SER A 2 30.56 -42.13 -4.41
C SER A 2 29.61 -41.01 -3.99
N THR A 3 28.76 -40.52 -4.90
CA THR A 3 27.33 -40.87 -5.09
C THR A 3 26.43 -40.53 -3.90
N ALA A 4 25.79 -39.36 -4.06
CA ALA A 4 24.49 -38.88 -3.60
C ALA A 4 23.68 -39.77 -2.64
N ILE A 5 23.31 -39.19 -1.50
CA ILE A 5 22.16 -39.61 -0.69
C ILE A 5 20.92 -38.96 -1.31
N GLU A 6 20.12 -39.78 -1.99
CA GLU A 6 18.74 -39.46 -2.37
C GLU A 6 17.91 -39.21 -1.11
N ALA A 7 17.53 -37.96 -0.87
CA ALA A 7 16.43 -37.63 0.04
C ALA A 7 15.12 -37.94 -0.69
N SER A 8 14.51 -39.06 -0.33
CA SER A 8 13.19 -39.50 -0.78
C SER A 8 12.13 -38.44 -0.43
N ARG A 9 11.67 -37.71 -1.45
CA ARG A 9 10.48 -36.86 -1.36
C ARG A 9 9.24 -37.75 -1.35
N HIS A 10 8.56 -37.84 -0.22
CA HIS A 10 7.19 -38.36 -0.18
C HIS A 10 6.24 -37.31 -0.81
N PRO A 11 5.37 -37.70 -1.76
CA PRO A 11 4.35 -36.79 -2.27
C PRO A 11 3.24 -36.60 -1.22
N ALA A 12 2.85 -35.35 -1.01
CA ALA A 12 1.63 -35.01 -0.29
C ALA A 12 0.42 -35.24 -1.22
N GLY A 13 -0.48 -36.13 -0.83
CA GLY A 13 -1.82 -36.26 -1.42
C GLY A 13 -2.18 -37.68 -1.85
N ALA A 14 -3.12 -38.30 -1.14
CA ALA A 14 -3.84 -39.48 -1.62
C ALA A 14 -4.92 -39.05 -2.64
N PRO A 15 -5.23 -39.84 -3.69
CA PRO A 15 -6.04 -39.38 -4.83
C PRO A 15 -7.56 -39.60 -4.68
N GLN A 16 -8.09 -39.84 -3.48
CA GLN A 16 -9.53 -40.07 -3.29
C GLN A 16 -10.05 -39.31 -2.07
N GLY A 17 -10.98 -38.39 -2.34
CA GLY A 17 -11.34 -37.29 -1.47
C GLY A 17 -12.08 -37.67 -0.18
N ARG A 18 -11.84 -36.85 0.84
CA ARG A 18 -12.84 -36.09 1.60
C ARG A 18 -12.11 -35.17 2.57
N GLY A 19 -12.35 -33.86 2.46
CA GLY A 19 -12.08 -32.85 3.48
C GLY A 19 -10.63 -32.70 3.89
N GLY A 20 -9.87 -31.89 3.14
CA GLY A 20 -8.58 -31.38 3.62
C GLY A 20 -8.83 -30.54 4.87
N GLU A 21 -8.43 -31.06 6.02
CA GLU A 21 -8.34 -30.32 7.26
C GLU A 21 -7.53 -29.05 6.99
N PHE A 22 -8.11 -27.90 7.35
CA PHE A 22 -7.39 -26.64 7.37
C PHE A 22 -6.20 -26.83 8.30
N SER A 23 -4.98 -26.93 7.74
CA SER A 23 -3.77 -26.72 8.53
C SER A 23 -4.00 -25.41 9.29
N PRO A 24 -3.96 -25.41 10.63
CA PRO A 24 -4.07 -24.17 11.36
C PRO A 24 -2.94 -23.29 10.84
N ARG A 25 -3.31 -22.12 10.26
CA ARG A 25 -2.35 -21.03 10.12
C ARG A 25 -1.72 -20.94 11.50
N ARG A 26 -0.40 -21.15 11.60
CA ARG A 26 0.32 -20.77 12.80
C ARG A 26 -0.03 -19.30 12.99
N LEU A 27 -0.90 -19.00 13.96
CA LEU A 27 -0.93 -17.69 14.56
C LEU A 27 0.50 -17.51 15.04
N THR A 28 1.30 -16.76 14.29
CA THR A 28 2.42 -16.06 14.89
C THR A 28 1.81 -15.31 16.06
N ASP A 29 2.35 -15.59 17.24
CA ASP A 29 1.82 -15.14 18.52
C ASP A 29 1.43 -13.66 18.44
N PRO A 30 0.31 -13.24 19.04
CA PRO A 30 0.05 -11.82 19.23
C PRO A 30 1.26 -11.27 19.98
N GLU A 31 1.93 -10.27 19.39
CA GLU A 31 3.06 -9.55 19.98
C GLU A 31 2.57 -8.84 21.26
N GLY A 32 2.45 -9.62 22.33
CA GLY A 32 2.26 -9.21 23.70
C GLY A 32 3.45 -9.60 24.57
N ASN A 33 4.54 -10.11 23.96
CA ASN A 33 5.85 -10.05 24.58
C ASN A 33 6.44 -8.68 24.25
N LEU A 34 5.88 -7.67 24.93
CA LEU A 34 6.57 -6.45 25.29
C LEU A 34 7.87 -6.87 25.97
N VAL A 35 8.92 -7.11 25.19
CA VAL A 35 10.23 -6.78 25.68
C VAL A 35 10.16 -5.26 25.77
N GLU A 36 9.97 -4.75 26.99
CA GLU A 36 10.32 -3.39 27.38
C GLU A 36 11.84 -3.24 27.17
N GLU A 37 12.25 -3.29 25.91
CA GLU A 37 13.58 -2.93 25.48
C GLU A 37 13.51 -1.42 25.38
N THR A 38 14.25 -0.75 26.26
CA THR A 38 14.43 0.71 26.34
C THR A 38 14.91 1.37 25.03
N THR A 39 14.97 0.61 23.93
CA THR A 39 15.46 0.93 22.59
C THR A 39 14.36 1.12 21.54
N GLY A 40 13.08 0.88 21.87
CA GLY A 40 11.94 1.12 20.97
C GLY A 40 11.72 0.07 19.88
N SER A 41 10.66 0.22 19.09
CA SER A 41 10.27 -0.69 18.00
C SER A 41 9.94 0.07 16.71
N PHE A 42 9.85 -0.60 15.57
CA PHE A 42 9.55 0.07 14.30
C PHE A 42 8.23 0.87 14.31
N LEU A 43 7.19 0.40 15.03
CA LEU A 43 5.92 1.12 15.18
C LEU A 43 5.95 2.17 16.30
N TYR A 44 6.81 1.98 17.28
CA TYR A 44 6.93 2.82 18.46
C TYR A 44 8.42 3.18 18.67
N PRO A 45 8.97 4.07 17.82
CA PRO A 45 10.38 4.45 17.91
C PRO A 45 10.66 5.25 19.19
N PRO A 46 11.92 5.35 19.62
CA PRO A 46 12.34 6.30 20.65
C PRO A 46 11.91 7.73 20.34
N ASP A 47 11.63 8.51 21.39
CA ASP A 47 11.23 9.92 21.26
C ASP A 47 12.36 10.82 20.72
N SER A 48 13.61 10.50 21.07
CA SER A 48 14.80 11.21 20.59
C SER A 48 15.98 10.30 20.30
N PHE A 49 16.87 10.77 19.42
CA PHE A 49 18.11 10.11 19.05
C PHE A 49 19.27 11.09 19.22
N ALA A 50 20.38 10.64 19.81
CA ALA A 50 21.50 11.53 20.11
C ALA A 50 22.26 11.94 18.84
N SER A 51 22.20 11.14 17.78
CA SER A 51 22.93 11.39 16.52
C SER A 51 22.20 10.85 15.29
N TYR A 52 22.61 11.33 14.11
CA TYR A 52 22.14 10.81 12.82
C TYR A 52 22.50 9.32 12.64
N GLU A 53 23.70 8.92 13.05
CA GLU A 53 24.17 7.55 12.91
C GLU A 53 23.30 6.57 13.73
N GLU A 54 22.97 6.92 14.97
CA GLU A 54 22.08 6.13 15.82
C GLU A 54 20.66 6.04 15.24
N TYR A 55 20.14 7.16 14.72
CA TYR A 55 18.84 7.22 14.07
C TYR A 55 18.73 6.29 12.86
N ILE A 56 19.72 6.34 11.95
CA ILE A 56 19.74 5.48 10.77
C ILE A 56 19.94 4.02 11.16
N GLU A 57 20.84 3.73 12.10
CA GLU A 57 21.06 2.37 12.59
C GLU A 57 19.78 1.76 13.16
N PHE A 58 19.01 2.53 13.93
CA PHE A 58 17.71 2.09 14.44
C PHE A 58 16.76 1.72 13.30
N TRP A 59 16.49 2.63 12.35
CA TRP A 59 15.54 2.35 11.27
C TRP A 59 16.00 1.24 10.32
N GLU A 60 17.30 1.06 10.15
CA GLU A 60 17.88 -0.01 9.33
C GLU A 60 17.95 -1.37 10.05
N SER A 61 17.94 -1.40 11.37
CA SER A 61 17.98 -2.65 12.14
C SER A 61 16.60 -3.09 12.63
N ALA A 62 15.70 -2.15 12.92
CA ALA A 62 14.40 -2.41 13.49
C ALA A 62 13.59 -3.41 12.65
N PRO A 63 13.16 -4.54 13.23
CA PRO A 63 12.39 -5.54 12.51
C PRO A 63 11.00 -5.00 12.15
N ILE A 64 10.57 -5.29 10.93
CA ILE A 64 9.21 -4.98 10.46
C ILE A 64 8.43 -6.28 10.43
N SER A 65 7.37 -6.36 11.24
CA SER A 65 6.52 -7.54 11.31
C SER A 65 5.81 -7.82 9.99
N ASP A 66 5.56 -9.09 9.69
CA ASP A 66 4.86 -9.50 8.47
C ASP A 66 3.43 -8.93 8.42
N ARG A 67 2.82 -8.64 9.58
CA ARG A 67 1.53 -7.97 9.65
C ARG A 67 1.60 -6.56 9.10
N VAL A 68 2.59 -5.76 9.50
CA VAL A 68 2.79 -4.40 8.96
C VAL A 68 3.03 -4.45 7.45
N LEU A 69 3.76 -5.45 6.95
CA LEU A 69 3.98 -5.61 5.49
C LEU A 69 2.72 -6.03 4.73
N SER A 70 1.89 -6.88 5.33
CA SER A 70 0.56 -7.23 4.81
C SER A 70 -0.33 -5.98 4.74
N ASN A 71 -0.38 -5.22 5.83
CA ASN A 71 -1.11 -3.95 5.92
C ASN A 71 -0.65 -2.95 4.87
N ALA A 72 0.66 -2.80 4.69
CA ALA A 72 1.26 -1.91 3.68
C ALA A 72 0.86 -2.30 2.27
N SER A 73 0.90 -3.60 1.95
CA SER A 73 0.49 -4.12 0.64
C SER A 73 -1.00 -3.89 0.37
N HIS A 74 -1.84 -3.95 1.40
CA HIS A 74 -3.27 -3.66 1.31
C HIS A 74 -3.56 -2.16 1.19
N ALA A 75 -2.90 -1.33 2.01
CA ALA A 75 -3.03 0.12 2.02
C ALA A 75 -2.59 0.72 0.68
N TYR A 76 -1.44 0.29 0.15
CA TYR A 76 -0.95 0.72 -1.16
C TYR A 76 -1.94 0.44 -2.28
N ARG A 77 -2.47 -0.79 -2.37
CA ARG A 77 -3.45 -1.16 -3.40
C ARG A 77 -4.76 -0.38 -3.27
N SER A 78 -5.23 -0.19 -2.04
CA SER A 78 -6.46 0.57 -1.77
C SER A 78 -6.30 2.05 -2.15
N TRP A 79 -5.15 2.65 -1.82
CA TRP A 79 -4.80 4.00 -2.24
C TRP A 79 -4.70 4.08 -3.78
N LEU A 80 -3.97 3.17 -4.42
CA LEU A 80 -3.73 3.18 -5.86
C LEU A 80 -5.05 3.14 -6.65
N GLN A 81 -6.01 2.31 -6.23
CA GLN A 81 -7.33 2.25 -6.85
C GLN A 81 -8.09 3.58 -6.71
N SER A 82 -8.09 4.17 -5.51
CA SER A 82 -8.77 5.43 -5.23
C SER A 82 -8.12 6.61 -5.98
N ALA A 83 -6.79 6.60 -6.09
CA ALA A 83 -5.98 7.61 -6.75
C ALA A 83 -6.10 7.52 -8.28
N GLU A 84 -6.19 6.32 -8.87
CA GLU A 84 -6.45 6.13 -10.31
C GLU A 84 -7.77 6.79 -10.70
N ASP A 85 -8.85 6.51 -9.96
CA ASP A 85 -10.16 7.11 -10.22
C ASP A 85 -10.15 8.64 -10.01
N ALA A 86 -9.47 9.12 -8.97
CA ALA A 86 -9.31 10.55 -8.73
C ALA A 86 -8.52 11.25 -9.85
N TYR A 87 -7.46 10.60 -10.35
CA TYR A 87 -6.64 11.11 -11.45
C TYR A 87 -7.45 11.21 -12.74
N VAL A 88 -8.22 10.16 -13.08
CA VAL A 88 -9.10 10.17 -14.25
C VAL A 88 -10.11 11.31 -14.15
N ARG A 89 -10.79 11.46 -13.00
CA ARG A 89 -11.76 12.54 -12.79
C ARG A 89 -11.11 13.92 -12.92
N ALA A 90 -9.95 14.13 -12.30
CA ALA A 90 -9.26 15.42 -12.32
C ALA A 90 -8.77 15.80 -13.72
N ASN A 91 -8.40 14.84 -14.56
CA ASN A 91 -7.84 15.07 -15.89
C ASN A 91 -8.85 14.87 -17.04
N TRP A 92 -10.10 14.52 -16.72
CA TRP A 92 -11.15 14.29 -17.72
C TRP A 92 -11.38 15.51 -18.61
N HIS A 93 -11.30 16.72 -18.04
CA HIS A 93 -11.48 17.98 -18.75
C HIS A 93 -10.55 18.15 -19.98
N ARG A 94 -9.36 17.52 -19.96
CA ARG A 94 -8.40 17.56 -21.09
C ARG A 94 -8.96 16.94 -22.36
N PHE A 95 -9.94 16.07 -22.23
CA PHE A 95 -10.58 15.39 -23.35
C PHE A 95 -12.00 15.89 -23.59
N ASP A 96 -12.62 16.56 -22.63
CA ASP A 96 -14.01 17.02 -22.73
C ASP A 96 -14.20 18.07 -23.85
N GLU A 97 -13.24 18.97 -24.06
CA GLU A 97 -13.34 19.99 -25.13
C GLU A 97 -13.16 19.42 -26.55
N ASP A 98 -12.20 18.51 -26.72
CA ASP A 98 -11.92 17.85 -27.99
C ASP A 98 -12.95 16.75 -28.29
N ASN A 99 -13.41 16.03 -27.27
CA ASN A 99 -14.45 15.02 -27.40
C ASN A 99 -15.82 15.65 -27.60
N GLN A 100 -16.25 16.73 -26.93
CA GLN A 100 -17.59 17.29 -27.15
C GLN A 100 -17.85 17.71 -28.61
N LYS A 101 -16.85 18.27 -29.31
CA LYS A 101 -16.96 18.60 -30.74
C LYS A 101 -17.04 17.34 -31.60
N THR A 102 -16.21 16.35 -31.29
CA THR A 102 -16.10 15.08 -32.02
C THR A 102 -17.31 14.18 -31.79
N GLU A 103 -17.84 14.17 -30.57
CA GLU A 103 -18.97 13.39 -30.08
C GLU A 103 -20.29 13.96 -30.61
N LYS A 104 -20.48 15.29 -30.62
CA LYS A 104 -21.64 15.90 -31.32
C LYS A 104 -21.64 15.60 -32.83
N MET A 105 -20.46 15.51 -33.44
CA MET A 105 -20.32 15.16 -34.85
C MET A 105 -20.54 13.66 -35.11
N LEU A 106 -20.09 12.79 -34.21
CA LEU A 106 -20.24 11.32 -34.30
C LEU A 106 -21.62 10.83 -33.87
N GLN A 107 -22.25 11.40 -32.85
CA GLN A 107 -23.65 11.10 -32.49
C GLN A 107 -24.60 11.45 -33.64
N ARG A 108 -24.30 12.52 -34.39
CA ARG A 108 -25.04 12.88 -35.61
C ARG A 108 -24.87 11.89 -36.78
N LYS A 109 -23.81 11.08 -36.79
CA LYS A 109 -23.46 10.23 -37.95
C LYS A 109 -23.45 8.72 -37.67
N LEU A 110 -23.11 8.26 -36.46
CA LEU A 110 -22.65 6.88 -36.23
C LEU A 110 -22.97 6.24 -34.87
N GLY A 111 -23.50 6.95 -33.86
CA GLY A 111 -24.07 6.38 -32.62
C GLY A 111 -23.13 5.60 -31.68
N ALA A 112 -22.49 4.52 -32.14
CA ALA A 112 -21.62 3.62 -31.38
C ALA A 112 -20.19 4.17 -31.16
N ASN A 113 -19.65 4.93 -32.12
CA ASN A 113 -18.25 5.39 -32.07
C ASN A 113 -17.96 6.44 -30.98
N ALA A 114 -18.99 7.11 -30.45
CA ALA A 114 -18.84 8.08 -29.36
C ALA A 114 -18.43 7.39 -28.05
N GLN A 115 -19.06 6.25 -27.74
CA GLN A 115 -18.79 5.52 -26.52
C GLN A 115 -17.41 4.84 -26.54
N GLU A 116 -16.99 4.34 -27.71
CA GLU A 116 -15.64 3.79 -27.91
C GLU A 116 -14.53 4.84 -27.70
N LEU A 117 -14.74 6.08 -28.15
CA LEU A 117 -13.78 7.17 -27.93
C LEU A 117 -13.67 7.55 -26.44
N ASN A 118 -14.78 7.60 -25.71
CA ASN A 118 -14.76 7.87 -24.27
C ASN A 118 -14.02 6.77 -23.50
N VAL A 119 -14.18 5.50 -23.89
CA VAL A 119 -13.43 4.37 -23.31
C VAL A 119 -11.93 4.50 -23.62
N ALA A 120 -11.56 4.82 -24.86
CA ALA A 120 -10.15 4.98 -25.25
C ALA A 120 -9.47 6.15 -24.52
N SER A 121 -10.13 7.31 -24.40
CA SER A 121 -9.62 8.47 -23.65
C SER A 121 -9.44 8.13 -22.16
N ARG A 122 -10.41 7.44 -21.55
CA ARG A 122 -10.28 6.97 -20.16
C ARG A 122 -9.10 6.03 -19.99
N GLN A 123 -8.94 5.06 -20.90
CA GLN A 123 -7.85 4.09 -20.84
C GLN A 123 -6.49 4.78 -20.94
N LYS A 124 -6.34 5.80 -21.79
CA LYS A 124 -5.10 6.57 -21.89
C LYS A 124 -4.70 7.24 -20.57
N LEU A 125 -5.64 7.87 -19.87
CA LEU A 125 -5.38 8.47 -18.55
C LEU A 125 -5.00 7.43 -17.50
N ILE A 126 -5.63 6.25 -17.55
CA ILE A 126 -5.28 5.12 -16.67
C ILE A 126 -3.86 4.63 -16.97
N ASP A 127 -3.50 4.50 -18.24
CA ASP A 127 -2.17 4.05 -18.65
C ASP A 127 -1.10 5.08 -18.25
N GLU A 128 -1.36 6.38 -18.40
CA GLU A 128 -0.49 7.46 -17.90
C GLU A 128 -0.28 7.37 -16.38
N PHE A 129 -1.35 7.13 -15.60
CA PHE A 129 -1.27 6.95 -14.15
C PHE A 129 -0.45 5.71 -13.77
N ARG A 130 -0.68 4.58 -14.44
CA ARG A 130 0.02 3.30 -14.20
C ARG A 130 1.48 3.31 -14.66
N GLN A 131 1.85 4.21 -15.57
CA GLN A 131 3.26 4.45 -15.91
C GLN A 131 3.98 5.18 -14.77
N LYS A 132 3.29 6.07 -14.06
CA LYS A 132 3.85 6.84 -12.94
C LYS A 132 3.99 5.97 -11.68
N TYR A 133 2.94 5.24 -11.33
CA TYR A 133 2.90 4.45 -10.10
C TYR A 133 2.89 2.96 -10.42
N PRO A 134 3.79 2.16 -9.81
CA PRO A 134 3.81 0.72 -10.04
C PRO A 134 2.53 0.06 -9.53
N ALA A 135 2.02 -0.94 -10.24
CA ALA A 135 0.80 -1.64 -9.85
C ALA A 135 0.90 -2.30 -8.45
N GLU A 136 2.11 -2.73 -8.08
CA GLU A 136 2.40 -3.35 -6.79
C GLU A 136 3.80 -2.94 -6.31
N VAL A 137 4.01 -2.95 -5.00
CA VAL A 137 5.34 -2.87 -4.39
C VAL A 137 5.76 -4.28 -4.03
N SER A 138 6.92 -4.72 -4.54
CA SER A 138 7.41 -6.07 -4.24
C SER A 138 7.59 -6.25 -2.72
N PRO A 139 7.35 -7.45 -2.15
CA PRO A 139 7.54 -7.68 -0.72
C PRO A 139 8.98 -7.37 -0.23
N ARG A 140 9.96 -7.53 -1.11
CA ARG A 140 11.36 -7.17 -0.84
C ARG A 140 11.52 -5.65 -0.68
N HIS A 141 10.88 -4.87 -1.55
CA HIS A 141 10.95 -3.41 -1.56
C HIS A 141 10.04 -2.75 -0.52
N MET A 142 8.97 -3.42 -0.11
CA MET A 142 8.02 -2.85 0.85
C MET A 142 8.70 -2.40 2.15
N ARG A 143 9.62 -3.22 2.67
CA ARG A 143 10.42 -2.86 3.86
C ARG A 143 11.23 -1.59 3.65
N GLN A 144 11.84 -1.45 2.47
CA GLN A 144 12.67 -0.29 2.12
C GLN A 144 11.83 0.98 1.97
N VAL A 145 10.66 0.88 1.35
CA VAL A 145 9.72 2.00 1.21
C VAL A 145 9.21 2.46 2.58
N LEU A 146 8.81 1.54 3.45
CA LEU A 146 8.36 1.89 4.81
C LEU A 146 9.48 2.50 5.66
N ARG A 147 10.71 2.00 5.54
CA ARG A 147 11.87 2.58 6.23
C ARG A 147 12.19 3.97 5.72
N ALA A 148 12.22 4.17 4.41
CA ALA A 148 12.40 5.49 3.83
C ALA A 148 11.34 6.49 4.29
N HIS A 149 10.07 6.07 4.32
CA HIS A 149 8.97 6.88 4.86
C HIS A 149 9.18 7.24 6.34
N SER A 150 9.55 6.26 7.16
CA SER A 150 9.78 6.47 8.59
C SER A 150 10.99 7.37 8.84
N ILE A 151 12.09 7.15 8.10
CA ILE A 151 13.29 7.99 8.12
C ILE A 151 12.96 9.43 7.75
N ALA A 152 12.12 9.66 6.73
CA ALA A 152 11.70 11.00 6.35
C ALA A 152 10.80 11.65 7.41
N SER A 153 9.86 10.88 7.97
CA SER A 153 8.82 11.39 8.88
C SER A 153 9.35 11.70 10.29
N TYR A 154 10.28 10.89 10.79
CA TYR A 154 10.82 11.02 12.15
C TYR A 154 12.14 11.80 12.21
N GLY A 155 12.59 12.43 11.12
CA GLY A 155 13.89 13.13 11.08
C GLY A 155 14.04 14.22 12.14
N GLY A 156 12.94 14.81 12.62
CA GLY A 156 12.92 15.79 13.70
C GLY A 156 13.22 15.23 15.11
N SER A 157 13.30 13.91 15.27
CA SER A 157 13.66 13.25 16.55
C SER A 157 15.17 13.25 16.82
N ILE A 158 15.99 13.62 15.84
CA ILE A 158 17.44 13.74 16.02
C ILE A 158 17.72 15.03 16.79
N GLU A 159 18.45 14.94 17.91
CA GLU A 159 18.76 16.10 18.75
C GLU A 159 19.75 17.08 18.08
N ASP A 160 20.67 16.56 17.26
CA ASP A 160 21.63 17.35 16.51
C ASP A 160 21.02 17.95 15.21
N PRO A 161 20.94 19.29 15.06
CA PRO A 161 20.42 19.93 13.85
C PRO A 161 21.20 19.60 12.58
N ALA A 162 22.51 19.35 12.66
CA ALA A 162 23.29 18.94 11.49
C ALA A 162 22.88 17.54 11.03
N GLY A 163 22.62 16.64 11.98
CA GLY A 163 22.04 15.32 11.73
C GLY A 163 20.66 15.38 11.06
N GLN A 164 19.77 16.27 11.51
CA GLN A 164 18.45 16.46 10.90
C GLN A 164 18.52 16.80 9.41
N GLN A 165 19.44 17.70 9.01
CA GLN A 165 19.63 18.05 7.60
C GLN A 165 20.19 16.89 6.76
N ARG A 166 20.98 16.02 7.39
CA ARG A 166 21.62 14.88 6.74
C ARG A 166 20.62 13.79 6.36
N VAL A 167 19.50 13.68 7.06
CA VAL A 167 18.38 12.77 6.74
C VAL A 167 17.88 12.97 5.31
N LEU A 168 17.80 14.22 4.84
CA LEU A 168 17.35 14.53 3.47
C LEU A 168 18.29 13.98 2.39
N GLN A 169 19.52 13.63 2.74
CA GLN A 169 20.52 13.05 1.84
C GLN A 169 20.56 11.52 1.93
N TYR A 170 19.70 10.91 2.75
CA TYR A 170 19.64 9.46 2.90
C TYR A 170 19.23 8.80 1.57
N THR A 171 19.87 7.66 1.29
CA THR A 171 19.62 6.89 0.07
C THR A 171 19.48 5.41 0.38
N VAL A 172 18.69 4.72 -0.42
CA VAL A 172 18.43 3.28 -0.30
C VAL A 172 18.81 2.58 -1.60
N GLN A 173 19.41 1.39 -1.49
CA GLN A 173 19.66 0.53 -2.63
C GLN A 173 18.44 -0.34 -2.94
N MET A 174 17.78 -0.11 -4.06
CA MET A 174 16.61 -0.86 -4.53
C MET A 174 16.83 -1.32 -5.98
N ASP A 175 16.72 -2.62 -6.26
CA ASP A 175 16.97 -3.20 -7.60
C ASP A 175 18.31 -2.81 -8.25
N GLY A 176 19.38 -2.69 -7.44
CA GLY A 176 20.70 -2.28 -7.94
C GLY A 176 20.78 -0.81 -8.35
N ARG A 177 19.81 0.01 -7.92
CA ARG A 177 19.82 1.46 -8.07
C ARG A 177 19.85 2.13 -6.71
N THR A 178 20.66 3.17 -6.58
CA THR A 178 20.58 4.11 -5.48
C THR A 178 19.36 5.00 -5.69
N MET A 179 18.43 5.03 -4.74
CA MET A 179 17.28 5.92 -4.74
C MET A 179 17.38 6.85 -3.54
N SER A 180 17.12 8.14 -3.76
CA SER A 180 16.91 9.11 -2.68
C SER A 180 15.53 8.93 -2.04
N LEU A 181 15.31 9.61 -0.90
CA LEU A 181 13.98 9.67 -0.29
C LEU A 181 12.94 10.27 -1.27
N ASP A 182 13.31 11.33 -2.00
CA ASP A 182 12.44 11.96 -3.00
C ASP A 182 12.09 10.99 -4.13
N ASP A 183 13.05 10.20 -4.64
CA ASP A 183 12.79 9.19 -5.67
C ASP A 183 11.77 8.13 -5.19
N ILE A 184 11.82 7.76 -3.91
CA ILE A 184 10.88 6.82 -3.29
C ILE A 184 9.50 7.46 -3.16
N VAL A 185 9.44 8.73 -2.74
CA VAL A 185 8.19 9.49 -2.65
C VAL A 185 7.54 9.65 -4.01
N ASP A 186 8.30 10.03 -5.03
CA ASP A 186 7.76 10.22 -6.39
C ASP A 186 7.25 8.91 -6.99
N ARG A 187 7.94 7.80 -6.73
CA ARG A 187 7.61 6.49 -7.33
C ARG A 187 6.50 5.75 -6.61
N TYR A 188 6.47 5.79 -5.27
CA TYR A 188 5.55 4.96 -4.46
C TYR A 188 4.57 5.79 -3.61
N ASN A 189 4.81 7.10 -3.48
CA ASN A 189 4.01 8.04 -2.71
C ASN A 189 3.57 7.52 -1.31
N PRO A 190 4.52 7.12 -0.46
CA PRO A 190 4.22 6.51 0.84
C PRO A 190 3.45 7.45 1.78
N ILE A 191 3.58 8.77 1.60
CA ILE A 191 2.87 9.79 2.39
C ILE A 191 1.34 9.55 2.40
N GLU A 192 0.79 9.05 1.30
CA GLU A 192 -0.67 8.88 1.16
C GLU A 192 -1.22 7.58 1.79
N TRP A 193 -0.37 6.62 2.14
CA TRP A 193 -0.85 5.29 2.55
C TRP A 193 -0.07 4.61 3.67
N ALA A 194 1.19 4.99 3.90
CA ALA A 194 2.06 4.31 4.85
C ALA A 194 1.57 4.48 6.29
N ASP A 195 1.13 5.67 6.70
CA ASP A 195 0.63 5.91 8.07
C ASP A 195 -0.58 5.03 8.40
N ARG A 196 -1.45 4.76 7.41
CA ARG A 196 -2.55 3.81 7.58
C ARG A 196 -2.05 2.39 7.82
N ALA A 197 -0.94 2.01 7.17
CA ALA A 197 -0.35 0.68 7.26
C ALA A 197 0.46 0.43 8.55
N LEU A 198 0.99 1.48 9.16
CA LEU A 198 1.79 1.43 10.39
C LEU A 198 0.89 1.25 11.63
N THR A 199 0.25 0.09 11.70
CA THR A 199 -0.65 -0.29 12.79
C THR A 199 -0.56 -1.77 13.10
N GLU A 200 -0.82 -2.12 14.36
CA GLU A 200 -0.93 -3.52 14.81
C GLU A 200 -2.24 -4.19 14.37
N ALA A 201 -3.26 -3.39 14.03
CA ALA A 201 -4.54 -3.89 13.57
C ALA A 201 -4.42 -4.55 12.19
N ASP A 202 -5.17 -5.63 11.96
CA ASP A 202 -5.26 -6.25 10.63
C ASP A 202 -6.16 -5.38 9.73
N LEU A 203 -5.55 -4.55 8.88
CA LEU A 203 -6.28 -3.60 8.03
C LEU A 203 -7.34 -4.25 7.14
N PRO A 204 -7.04 -5.35 6.41
CA PRO A 204 -8.06 -6.09 5.66
C PRO A 204 -9.28 -6.47 6.50
N VAL A 205 -9.09 -6.89 7.74
CA VAL A 205 -10.19 -7.24 8.66
C VAL A 205 -10.96 -5.98 9.06
N VAL A 206 -10.27 -4.91 9.45
CA VAL A 206 -10.91 -3.63 9.83
C VAL A 206 -11.74 -3.07 8.68
N ASP A 207 -11.21 -3.07 7.47
CA ASP A 207 -11.92 -2.58 6.28
C ASP A 207 -13.14 -3.45 5.94
N SER A 208 -13.02 -4.77 6.08
CA SER A 208 -14.13 -5.70 5.87
C SER A 208 -15.26 -5.47 6.88
N LEU A 209 -14.92 -5.25 8.15
CA LEU A 209 -15.90 -4.94 9.20
C LEU A 209 -16.59 -3.59 8.96
N ARG A 210 -15.84 -2.56 8.52
CA ARG A 210 -16.43 -1.27 8.14
C ARG A 210 -17.40 -1.41 6.98
N TYR A 211 -17.05 -2.18 5.95
CA TYR A 211 -17.93 -2.43 4.83
C TYR A 211 -19.24 -3.12 5.27
N LEU A 212 -19.15 -4.13 6.14
CA LEU A 212 -20.33 -4.80 6.68
C LEU A 212 -21.20 -3.88 7.53
N ALA A 213 -20.59 -3.03 8.37
CA ALA A 213 -21.33 -2.04 9.15
C ALA A 213 -22.10 -1.07 8.24
N GLN A 214 -21.43 -0.52 7.21
CA GLN A 214 -22.07 0.39 6.24
C GLN A 214 -23.19 -0.30 5.46
N ALA A 215 -23.02 -1.56 5.06
CA ALA A 215 -24.04 -2.32 4.35
C ALA A 215 -25.27 -2.59 5.24
N ASN A 216 -25.07 -2.84 6.54
CA ASN A 216 -26.15 -3.00 7.50
C ASN A 216 -26.88 -1.68 7.77
N ASP A 217 -26.16 -0.57 7.97
CA ASP A 217 -26.77 0.74 8.17
C ASP A 217 -27.64 1.16 6.97
N GLN A 218 -27.18 0.87 5.75
CA GLN A 218 -27.98 1.10 4.54
C GLN A 218 -29.24 0.25 4.53
N ARG A 219 -29.14 -1.04 4.91
CA ARG A 219 -30.28 -1.95 4.99
C ARG A 219 -31.31 -1.51 6.05
N ASP A 220 -30.85 -1.09 7.22
CA ASP A 220 -31.70 -0.62 8.30
C ASP A 220 -32.36 0.72 7.95
N GLY A 221 -31.68 1.59 7.19
CA GLY A 221 -32.27 2.80 6.62
C GLY A 221 -33.39 2.52 5.60
N TYR A 222 -33.29 1.43 4.82
CA TYR A 222 -34.39 0.97 3.96
C TYR A 222 -35.54 0.33 4.74
N GLU A 223 -35.28 -0.33 5.87
CA GLU A 223 -36.31 -0.98 6.70
C GLU A 223 -37.07 0.00 7.62
N THR A 224 -36.45 1.13 8.00
CA THR A 224 -37.05 2.12 8.93
C THR A 224 -37.72 3.31 8.24
N GLY A 225 -37.50 3.52 6.93
CA GLY A 225 -38.15 4.59 6.17
C GLY A 225 -37.69 6.02 6.52
N GLU A 226 -36.66 6.17 7.34
CA GLU A 226 -36.03 7.46 7.60
C GLU A 226 -34.92 7.73 6.57
N PRO A 227 -34.88 8.92 5.95
CA PRO A 227 -33.82 9.26 5.00
C PRO A 227 -32.48 9.39 5.74
N LEU A 228 -31.50 8.59 5.31
CA LEU A 228 -30.10 8.72 5.69
C LEU A 228 -29.58 10.09 5.25
N VAL A 229 -29.57 11.05 6.17
CA VAL A 229 -28.83 12.30 6.01
C VAL A 229 -27.35 11.99 6.24
N SER A 230 -26.61 11.85 5.15
CA SER A 230 -25.14 11.81 5.17
C SER A 230 -24.60 13.20 5.57
N PRO A 231 -23.82 13.34 6.65
CA PRO A 231 -23.11 14.59 6.94
C PRO A 231 -21.79 14.56 6.17
N TYR A 232 -21.80 15.16 4.98
CA TYR A 232 -20.63 15.87 4.46
C TYR A 232 -20.75 17.33 4.87
#